data_AF-A0A503XAJ4-F1
#
_entry.id   AF-A0A503XAJ4-F1
#
_cell.length_a   1.000
_cell.length_b   1.000
_cell.length_c   1.000
_cell.angle_alpha   90.00
_cell.angle_beta   90.00
_cell.angle_gamma   90.00
#
_symmetry.space_group_name_H-M   'P 1'
#
loop_
_entity.id
_entity.type
_entity.pdbx_description
1 polymer ?
#
loop_
_entity_poly.entity_id
_entity_poly.type
_entity_poly.pdbx_seq_one_letter_code
_entity_poly.pdbx_strand_id
1 'polypeptide(L)'
;MGPRWNLPASGKFRGAAGGLRLDSFHKLEALVDKADIGGVEEANALLRRFMGRSEKTTLAIDEFMLDFKTLVFVVETGEDGFRQPLRELALSRLRKLEALVGVPA
;
A
#
# COMPACT_ATOMS: atom_id res chain seq x y z
N MET A 1 -1.32 -0.76 54.12
CA MET A 1 -2.13 0.01 53.14
C MET A 1 -1.28 0.20 51.89
N GLY A 2 -1.54 -0.57 50.82
CA GLY A 2 -0.81 -0.46 49.55
C GLY A 2 -1.55 0.44 48.55
N PRO A 3 -0.86 1.08 47.59
CA PRO A 3 -1.52 1.93 46.61
C PRO A 3 -2.32 1.08 45.62
N ARG A 4 -3.60 1.43 45.50
CA ARG A 4 -4.57 0.81 44.60
C ARG A 4 -4.45 1.52 43.25
N TRP A 5 -3.66 0.95 42.33
CA TRP A 5 -3.54 1.47 40.97
C TRP A 5 -4.84 1.21 40.21
N ASN A 6 -5.47 2.30 39.75
CA ASN A 6 -6.65 2.25 38.89
C ASN A 6 -6.16 2.09 37.45
N LEU A 7 -6.37 0.91 36.85
CA LEU A 7 -6.10 0.67 35.43
C LEU A 7 -7.27 1.25 34.60
N PRO A 8 -7.01 2.09 33.59
CA PRO A 8 -8.06 2.46 32.66
C PRO A 8 -8.45 1.24 31.80
N ALA A 9 -9.75 1.16 31.52
CA ALA A 9 -10.37 0.11 30.74
C ALA A 9 -9.69 -0.07 29.37
N SER A 10 -9.60 -1.34 28.99
CA SER A 10 -9.12 -1.89 27.73
C SER A 10 -9.47 -1.07 26.49
N GLY A 11 -8.62 -0.11 26.14
CA GLY A 11 -8.48 0.35 24.76
C GLY A 11 -7.76 -0.73 23.98
N LYS A 12 -8.44 -1.33 22.98
CA LYS A 12 -7.79 -2.18 21.98
C LYS A 12 -6.64 -1.39 21.35
N PHE A 13 -5.42 -1.64 21.78
CA PHE A 13 -4.23 -1.18 21.06
C PHE A 13 -4.26 -1.86 19.69
N ARG A 14 -4.74 -1.17 18.65
CA ARG A 14 -4.29 -1.45 17.30
C ARG A 14 -2.77 -1.26 17.35
N GLY A 15 -2.02 -2.36 17.35
CA GLY A 15 -0.57 -2.32 17.50
C GLY A 15 0.06 -1.38 16.46
N ALA A 16 1.21 -0.77 16.81
CA ALA A 16 1.94 0.16 15.93
C ALA A 16 2.16 -0.37 14.51
N ALA A 17 2.28 -1.69 14.34
CA ALA A 17 2.38 -2.36 13.05
C ALA A 17 1.12 -2.20 12.15
N GLY A 18 -0.06 -2.02 12.73
CA GLY A 18 -1.29 -1.68 12.00
C GLY A 18 -1.30 -0.25 11.46
N GLY A 19 -0.81 0.72 12.24
CA GLY A 19 -0.69 2.11 11.82
C GLY A 19 0.31 2.30 10.67
N LEU A 20 1.50 1.74 10.80
CA LEU A 20 2.55 1.82 9.77
C LEU A 20 2.14 1.19 8.42
N ARG A 21 1.22 0.22 8.45
CA ARG A 21 0.65 -0.38 7.23
C ARG A 21 -0.27 0.59 6.52
N LEU A 22 -1.26 1.15 7.22
CA LEU A 22 -2.17 2.17 6.66
C LEU A 22 -1.39 3.35 6.09
N ASP A 23 -0.36 3.81 6.80
CA ASP A 23 0.53 4.87 6.32
C ASP A 23 1.27 4.51 5.03
N SER A 24 1.55 3.22 4.79
CA SER A 24 2.19 2.76 3.55
C SER A 24 1.22 2.79 2.38
N PHE A 25 -0.02 2.34 2.59
CA PHE A 25 -1.04 2.31 1.54
C PHE A 25 -1.48 3.71 1.13
N HIS A 26 -1.69 4.63 2.07
CA HIS A 26 -1.97 6.03 1.72
C HIS A 26 -0.83 6.68 0.90
N LYS A 27 0.43 6.35 1.21
CA LYS A 27 1.56 6.82 0.40
C LYS A 27 1.55 6.21 -1.01
N LEU A 28 1.26 4.92 -1.14
CA LEU A 28 1.13 4.26 -2.44
C LEU A 28 -0.01 4.85 -3.27
N GLU A 29 -1.15 5.19 -2.66
CA GLU A 29 -2.25 5.90 -3.34
C GLU A 29 -1.79 7.27 -3.87
N ALA A 30 -1.07 8.03 -3.05
CA ALA A 30 -0.53 9.34 -3.46
C ALA A 30 0.49 9.20 -4.61
N LEU A 31 1.29 8.13 -4.64
CA LEU A 31 2.21 7.85 -5.73
C LEU A 31 1.46 7.50 -7.03
N VAL A 32 0.38 6.73 -6.93
CA VAL A 32 -0.51 6.42 -8.07
C VAL A 32 -1.21 7.66 -8.62
N ASP A 33 -1.61 8.60 -7.75
CA ASP A 33 -2.21 9.86 -8.19
C ASP A 33 -1.23 10.78 -8.93
N LYS A 34 0.03 10.84 -8.46
CA LYS A 34 1.09 11.61 -9.10
C LYS A 34 1.57 10.96 -10.39
N ALA A 35 1.80 9.65 -10.37
CA ALA A 35 2.30 8.84 -11.48
C ALA A 35 3.56 9.44 -12.13
N ASP A 36 4.54 9.79 -11.30
CA ASP A 36 5.83 10.31 -11.76
C ASP A 36 6.92 9.23 -11.74
N ILE A 37 8.01 9.48 -12.49
CA ILE A 37 9.18 8.58 -12.60
C ILE A 37 9.71 8.18 -11.21
N GLY A 38 9.85 9.14 -10.30
CA GLY A 38 10.42 8.92 -8.97
C GLY A 38 9.54 8.08 -8.05
N GLY A 39 8.26 7.93 -8.37
CA GLY A 39 7.33 7.15 -7.59
C GLY A 39 7.59 5.64 -7.63
N VAL A 40 8.23 5.12 -8.69
CA VAL A 40 8.47 3.68 -8.86
C VAL A 40 9.44 3.14 -7.81
N GLU A 41 10.56 3.84 -7.56
CA GLU A 41 11.53 3.46 -6.53
C GLU A 41 10.93 3.57 -5.13
N GLU A 42 10.17 4.64 -4.86
CA GLU A 42 9.52 4.83 -3.57
C GLU A 42 8.47 3.73 -3.30
N ALA A 43 7.67 3.38 -4.31
CA ALA A 43 6.70 2.29 -4.21
C ALA A 43 7.39 0.96 -3.88
N ASN A 44 8.49 0.62 -4.56
CA ASN A 44 9.27 -0.57 -4.25
C ASN A 44 9.78 -0.58 -2.80
N ALA A 45 10.28 0.55 -2.31
CA ALA A 45 10.78 0.67 -0.94
C ALA A 45 9.66 0.45 0.10
N LEU A 46 8.46 0.99 -0.14
CA LEU A 46 7.29 0.78 0.71
C LEU A 46 6.83 -0.68 0.70
N LEU A 47 6.87 -1.34 -0.46
CA LEU A 47 6.37 -2.70 -0.67
C LEU A 47 7.32 -3.80 -0.16
N ARG A 48 8.61 -3.50 -0.01
CA ARG A 48 9.64 -4.46 0.42
C ARG A 48 9.32 -5.19 1.72
N ARG A 49 8.59 -4.57 2.64
CA ARG A 49 8.16 -5.18 3.92
C ARG A 49 7.05 -6.24 3.80
N PHE A 50 6.40 -6.31 2.64
CA PHE A 50 5.33 -7.27 2.33
C PHE A 50 5.83 -8.41 1.45
N MET A 51 6.97 -8.25 0.78
CA MET A 51 7.60 -9.31 -0.01
C MET A 51 7.93 -10.54 0.83
N GLY A 52 7.70 -11.73 0.27
CA GLY A 52 8.03 -13.00 0.92
C GLY A 52 7.04 -13.47 2.01
N ARG A 53 5.98 -12.71 2.30
CA ARG A 53 4.93 -13.16 3.25
C ARG A 53 4.15 -14.38 2.74
N SER A 54 3.86 -14.40 1.43
CA SER A 54 3.26 -15.52 0.72
C SER A 54 3.47 -15.33 -0.77
N GLU A 55 3.40 -16.42 -1.56
CA GLU A 55 3.42 -16.35 -3.02
C GLU A 55 2.30 -15.44 -3.56
N LYS A 56 1.10 -15.54 -2.96
CA LYS A 56 -0.05 -14.70 -3.32
C LYS A 56 0.20 -13.21 -3.07
N THR A 57 0.91 -12.88 -1.99
CA THR A 57 1.31 -11.49 -1.69
C THR A 57 2.35 -11.01 -2.69
N THR A 58 3.37 -11.82 -3.00
CA THR A 58 4.39 -11.47 -4.00
C THR A 58 3.74 -11.21 -5.37
N LEU A 59 2.86 -12.11 -5.81
CA LEU A 59 2.13 -11.92 -7.07
C LEU A 59 1.28 -10.64 -7.07
N ALA A 60 0.59 -10.33 -5.98
CA ALA A 60 -0.20 -9.09 -5.89
C ALA A 60 0.67 -7.82 -5.91
N ILE A 61 1.89 -7.88 -5.37
CA ILE A 61 2.88 -6.80 -5.47
C ILE A 61 3.34 -6.64 -6.92
N ASP A 62 3.67 -7.74 -7.60
CA ASP A 62 4.13 -7.70 -8.99
C ASP A 62 3.04 -7.17 -9.94
N GLU A 63 1.79 -7.62 -9.76
CA GLU A 63 0.63 -7.11 -10.50
C GLU A 63 0.45 -5.59 -10.29
N PHE A 64 0.50 -5.12 -9.05
CA PHE A 64 0.40 -3.69 -8.75
C PHE A 64 1.54 -2.90 -9.38
N MET A 65 2.78 -3.37 -9.25
CA MET A 65 3.96 -2.67 -9.78
C MET A 65 3.97 -2.63 -11.31
N LEU A 66 3.42 -3.64 -11.97
CA LEU A 66 3.24 -3.63 -13.42
C LEU A 66 2.27 -2.52 -13.83
N ASP A 67 1.07 -2.49 -13.25
CA ASP A 67 0.05 -1.49 -13.58
C ASP A 67 0.53 -0.06 -13.25
N PHE A 68 1.26 0.12 -12.15
CA PHE A 68 1.82 1.41 -11.76
C PHE A 68 2.93 1.89 -12.72
N LYS A 69 3.86 1.01 -13.13
CA LYS A 69 4.88 1.36 -14.12
C LYS A 69 4.26 1.71 -15.48
N THR A 70 3.21 1.00 -15.88
CA THR A 70 2.46 1.32 -17.10
C THR A 70 1.77 2.68 -16.99
N LEU A 71 1.19 3.00 -15.83
CA LEU A 71 0.61 4.33 -15.59
C LEU A 71 1.66 5.43 -15.70
N VAL A 72 2.82 5.26 -15.05
CA VAL A 72 3.95 6.20 -15.11
C VAL A 72 4.41 6.40 -16.56
N PHE A 73 4.59 5.30 -17.31
CA PHE A 73 4.92 5.36 -18.74
C PHE A 73 3.89 6.16 -19.54
N VAL A 74 2.59 5.90 -19.36
CA VAL A 74 1.52 6.60 -20.08
C VAL A 74 1.53 8.11 -19.80
N VAL A 75 1.76 8.50 -18.55
CA VAL A 75 1.87 9.92 -18.17
C VAL A 75 3.10 10.56 -18.79
N GLU A 76 4.25 9.86 -18.79
CA GLU A 76 5.47 10.34 -19.43
C GLU A 76 5.35 10.50 -20.94
N THR A 77 4.67 9.57 -21.61
CA THR A 77 4.48 9.63 -23.07
C THR A 77 3.40 10.61 -23.50
N GLY A 78 2.67 11.23 -22.57
CA GLY A 78 1.58 12.16 -22.87
C GLY A 78 0.32 11.47 -23.41
N GLU A 79 0.17 10.16 -23.18
CA GLU A 79 -0.98 9.36 -23.64
C GLU A 79 -2.16 9.47 -22.66
N ASP A 80 -2.56 10.70 -22.33
CA ASP A 80 -3.49 11.02 -21.24
C ASP A 80 -4.84 10.28 -21.32
N GLY A 81 -5.25 9.83 -22.51
CA GLY A 81 -6.47 9.03 -22.72
C GLY A 81 -6.51 7.71 -21.92
N PHE A 82 -5.35 7.17 -21.55
CA PHE A 82 -5.26 5.94 -20.76
C PHE A 82 -4.95 6.18 -19.28
N ARG A 83 -4.66 7.43 -18.87
CA ARG A 83 -4.25 7.76 -17.50
C ARG A 83 -5.30 7.38 -16.47
N GLN A 84 -6.56 7.78 -16.68
CA GLN A 84 -7.63 7.52 -15.73
C GLN A 84 -7.95 6.01 -15.60
N PRO A 85 -8.14 5.25 -16.70
CA PRO A 85 -8.32 3.80 -16.62
C PRO A 85 -7.17 3.07 -15.90
N LEU A 86 -5.90 3.45 -16.18
CA LEU A 86 -4.74 2.83 -15.54
C LEU A 86 -4.62 3.19 -14.06
N ARG A 87 -4.99 4.41 -13.68
CA ARG A 87 -5.07 4.81 -12.26
C ARG A 87 -6.06 3.94 -11.52
N GLU A 88 -7.27 3.77 -12.05
CA GLU A 88 -8.30 2.94 -11.42
C GLU A 88 -7.86 1.47 -11.30
N LEU A 89 -7.18 0.96 -12.33
CA LEU A 89 -6.61 -0.39 -12.32
C LEU A 89 -5.55 -0.56 -11.23
N ALA A 90 -4.58 0.36 -11.14
CA ALA A 90 -3.53 0.33 -10.12
C ALA A 90 -4.11 0.44 -8.70
N LEU A 91 -5.08 1.32 -8.47
CA LEU A 91 -5.78 1.43 -7.18
C LEU A 91 -6.56 0.16 -6.83
N SER A 92 -7.17 -0.51 -7.81
CA SER A 92 -7.86 -1.79 -7.61
C SER A 92 -6.88 -2.89 -7.16
N ARG A 93 -5.69 -2.98 -7.81
CA ARG A 93 -4.62 -3.90 -7.38
C ARG A 93 -4.09 -3.56 -6.00
N LEU A 94 -3.95 -2.28 -5.68
CA LEU A 94 -3.49 -1.82 -4.38
C LEU A 94 -4.44 -2.23 -3.25
N ARG A 95 -5.76 -2.09 -3.44
CA ARG A 95 -6.78 -2.56 -2.49
C ARG A 95 -6.76 -4.06 -2.30
N LYS A 96 -6.54 -4.83 -3.38
CA LYS A 96 -6.37 -6.29 -3.30
C LYS A 96 -5.15 -6.65 -2.47
N LEU A 97 -4.03 -5.94 -2.66
CA LEU A 97 -2.83 -6.12 -1.86
C LEU A 97 -3.07 -5.77 -0.39
N GLU A 98 -3.75 -4.66 -0.10
CA GLU A 98 -4.10 -4.24 1.26
C GLU A 98 -4.89 -5.33 1.98
N ALA A 99 -5.91 -5.88 1.32
CA ALA A 99 -6.70 -6.97 1.86
C ALA A 99 -5.81 -8.18 2.20
N LEU A 100 -4.91 -8.59 1.30
CA LEU A 100 -4.03 -9.73 1.51
C LEU A 100 -3.06 -9.57 2.68
N VAL A 101 -2.60 -8.35 2.96
CA VAL A 101 -1.67 -8.08 4.07
C VAL A 101 -2.37 -7.65 5.37
N GLY A 102 -3.67 -7.36 5.28
CA GLY A 102 -4.57 -6.96 6.37
C GLY A 102 -5.35 -8.11 7.00
N VAL A 103 -5.47 -9.27 6.34
CA VAL A 103 -6.00 -10.48 6.99
C VAL A 103 -5.04 -10.91 8.10
N PRO A 104 -5.49 -10.99 9.38
CA PRO A 104 -4.69 -11.65 10.40
C PRO A 104 -4.58 -13.13 10.02
N ALA A 105 -3.34 -13.61 9.88
CA ALA A 105 -3.03 -15.04 9.73
C ALA A 105 -3.48 -15.82 10.98
#